data_AF-A0A3M8HAQ8-F1
#
_entry.id   AF-A0A3M8HAQ8-F1
#
_cell.length_a   1.000
_cell.length_b   1.000
_cell.length_c   1.000
_cell.angle_alpha   90.00
_cell.angle_beta   90.00
_cell.angle_gamma   90.00
#
_symmetry.space_group_name_H-M   'P 1'
#
loop_
_entity.id
_entity.type
_entity.pdbx_description
1 polymer ?
#
loop_
_entity_poly.entity_id
_entity_poly.type
_entity_poly.pdbx_seq_one_letter_code
_entity_poly.pdbx_strand_id
1 'polypeptide(L)'
;MIGLIIAVILLNTVAFITVKRLTKNQIVHMWTFTVLFQLIVDLYLGTKYNAYWYFSDSEIEWSDLPVRIMLTPPFILMFLNFFPFRTSFLKRFLYIVFWSIVCVIYEALALLPEPWGYFHYGWWKLVYSVPIYPILLIIELAFYKWICKLEKAL
;
A
#
# COMPACT_ATOMS: atom_id res chain seq x y z
N MET A 1 -4.44 -17.37 -4.79
CA MET A 1 -4.32 -17.48 -3.30
C MET A 1 -2.87 -17.66 -2.80
N ILE A 2 -2.05 -18.55 -3.39
CA ILE A 2 -0.68 -18.81 -2.89
C ILE A 2 0.18 -17.55 -2.93
N GLY A 3 0.12 -16.76 -4.01
CA GLY A 3 0.91 -15.52 -4.11
C GLY A 3 0.54 -14.49 -3.04
N LEU A 4 -0.73 -14.37 -2.67
CA LEU A 4 -1.15 -13.51 -1.56
C LEU A 4 -0.54 -13.95 -0.23
N ILE A 5 -0.63 -15.24 0.09
CA ILE A 5 -0.10 -15.76 1.37
C ILE A 5 1.41 -15.48 1.45
N ILE A 6 2.15 -15.74 0.36
CA ILE A 6 3.58 -15.43 0.29
C ILE A 6 3.82 -13.93 0.48
N ALA A 7 3.05 -13.07 -0.19
CA ALA A 7 3.21 -11.62 -0.09
C ALA A 7 2.91 -11.11 1.32
N VAL A 8 1.84 -11.58 1.97
CA VAL A 8 1.49 -11.23 3.34
C VAL A 8 2.61 -11.62 4.30
N ILE A 9 3.06 -12.88 4.26
CA ILE A 9 4.14 -13.36 5.14
C ILE A 9 5.40 -12.54 4.90
N LEU A 10 5.82 -12.39 3.64
CA LEU A 10 7.04 -11.68 3.28
C LEU A 10 7.01 -10.21 3.73
N LEU A 11 5.96 -9.45 3.35
CA LEU A 11 5.87 -8.03 3.66
C LEU A 11 5.81 -7.78 5.16
N ASN A 12 5.04 -8.58 5.91
CA ASN A 12 4.96 -8.42 7.37
C ASN A 12 6.29 -8.78 8.02
N THR A 13 6.90 -9.92 7.68
CA THR A 13 8.20 -10.31 8.25
C THR A 13 9.27 -9.26 7.97
N VAL A 14 9.39 -8.79 6.73
CA VAL A 14 10.37 -7.74 6.38
C VAL A 14 10.05 -6.44 7.10
N ALA A 15 8.77 -6.03 7.21
CA ALA A 15 8.40 -4.83 7.95
C ALA A 15 8.76 -4.94 9.45
N PHE A 16 8.47 -6.04 10.13
CA PHE A 16 8.83 -6.22 11.54
C PHE A 16 10.35 -6.21 11.78
N ILE A 17 11.13 -6.74 10.83
CA ILE A 17 12.59 -6.75 10.93
C ILE A 17 13.17 -5.36 10.64
N THR A 18 12.67 -4.65 9.62
CA THR A 18 13.29 -3.43 9.09
C THR A 18 12.75 -2.13 9.68
N VAL A 19 11.48 -2.09 10.08
CA VAL A 19 10.83 -0.90 10.64
C VAL A 19 11.28 -0.70 12.08
N LYS A 20 12.33 0.13 12.25
CA LYS A 20 12.92 0.46 13.55
C LYS A 20 12.82 1.94 13.88
N ARG A 21 12.58 2.81 12.89
CA ARG A 21 12.58 4.26 13.06
C ARG A 21 11.25 4.82 13.56
N LEU A 22 10.13 4.15 13.26
CA LEU A 22 8.79 4.61 13.62
C LEU A 22 8.47 4.21 15.07
N THR A 23 7.81 5.09 15.82
CA THR A 23 7.28 4.77 17.15
C THR A 23 6.09 3.83 17.05
N LYS A 24 5.75 3.11 18.13
CA LYS A 24 4.54 2.27 18.18
C LYS A 24 3.28 3.08 17.86
N ASN A 25 3.22 4.32 18.35
CA ASN A 25 2.10 5.23 18.10
C ASN A 25 1.99 5.58 16.61
N GLN A 26 3.11 5.94 15.97
CA GLN A 26 3.14 6.20 14.52
C GLN A 26 2.75 4.96 13.71
N ILE A 27 3.22 3.77 14.10
CA ILE A 27 2.87 2.51 13.43
C ILE A 27 1.36 2.29 13.46
N VAL A 28 0.72 2.44 14.63
CA VAL A 28 -0.74 2.26 14.77
C VAL A 28 -1.49 3.27 13.90
N HIS A 29 -1.12 4.56 13.97
CA HIS A 29 -1.79 5.60 13.16
C HIS A 29 -1.65 5.36 11.66
N MET A 30 -0.44 5.02 11.20
CA MET A 30 -0.21 4.72 9.79
C MET A 30 -0.98 3.48 9.36
N TRP A 31 -0.97 2.42 10.17
CA TRP A 31 -1.68 1.18 9.85
C TRP A 31 -3.18 1.44 9.70
N THR A 32 -3.79 2.10 10.68
CA THR A 32 -5.23 2.42 10.65
C THR A 32 -5.57 3.36 9.49
N PHE A 33 -4.77 4.38 9.24
CA PHE A 33 -5.00 5.31 8.15
C PHE A 33 -4.91 4.63 6.78
N THR A 34 -3.87 3.85 6.52
CA THR A 34 -3.70 3.12 5.26
C THR A 34 -4.86 2.17 5.00
N VAL A 35 -5.31 1.43 6.02
CA VAL A 35 -6.48 0.53 5.89
C VAL A 35 -7.74 1.31 5.55
N LEU A 36 -8.04 2.38 6.30
CA LEU A 36 -9.24 3.19 6.06
C LEU A 36 -9.21 3.88 4.69
N PHE A 37 -8.06 4.42 4.32
CA PHE A 37 -7.88 5.09 3.03
C PHE A 37 -8.07 4.10 1.87
N GLN A 38 -7.47 2.91 1.96
CA GLN A 38 -7.68 1.86 0.98
C GLN A 38 -9.15 1.43 0.90
N LEU A 39 -9.82 1.23 2.04
CA LEU A 39 -11.24 0.88 2.05
C LEU A 39 -12.11 1.92 1.32
N ILE A 40 -11.83 3.21 1.52
CA ILE A 40 -12.53 4.28 0.81
C ILE A 40 -12.26 4.21 -0.69
N VAL A 41 -10.99 4.04 -1.10
CA VAL A 41 -10.63 3.93 -2.53
C VAL A 41 -11.32 2.72 -3.16
N ASP A 42 -11.26 1.56 -2.52
CA ASP A 42 -11.86 0.31 -3.01
C ASP A 42 -13.39 0.39 -3.05
N LEU A 43 -14.04 1.10 -2.12
CA LEU A 43 -15.49 1.31 -2.15
C LEU A 43 -15.93 2.02 -3.42
N TYR A 44 -15.17 3.01 -3.88
CA TYR A 44 -15.50 3.74 -5.10
C TYR A 44 -14.98 3.04 -6.35
N LEU A 45 -13.67 2.77 -6.42
CA LEU A 45 -13.08 2.20 -7.63
C LEU A 45 -13.48 0.74 -7.82
N GLY A 46 -13.38 -0.08 -6.77
CA GLY A 46 -13.76 -1.48 -6.84
C GLY A 46 -15.26 -1.66 -6.92
N THR A 47 -16.00 -1.26 -5.89
CA THR A 47 -17.43 -1.59 -5.78
C THR A 47 -18.36 -0.70 -6.60
N LYS A 48 -18.18 0.63 -6.58
CA LYS A 48 -19.11 1.54 -7.29
C LYS A 48 -18.84 1.57 -8.79
N TYR A 49 -17.57 1.58 -9.19
CA TYR A 49 -17.18 1.76 -10.58
C TYR A 49 -16.71 0.46 -11.26
N ASN A 50 -16.54 -0.66 -10.56
CA ASN A 50 -16.05 -1.92 -11.13
C ASN A 50 -14.74 -1.75 -11.92
N ALA A 51 -13.84 -0.93 -11.38
CA ALA A 51 -12.52 -0.69 -11.96
C ALA A 51 -11.66 -1.94 -11.85
N TYR A 52 -11.69 -2.60 -10.70
CA TYR A 52 -10.96 -3.82 -10.39
C TYR A 52 -11.64 -4.56 -9.23
N TRP A 53 -11.31 -5.84 -9.05
CA TRP A 53 -11.73 -6.63 -7.90
C TRP A 53 -10.62 -7.59 -7.46
N TYR A 54 -10.79 -8.13 -6.26
CA TYR A 54 -9.93 -9.16 -5.70
C TYR A 54 -10.69 -10.48 -5.71
N PHE A 55 -10.04 -11.58 -6.08
CA PHE A 55 -10.58 -12.95 -6.14
C PHE A 55 -11.81 -13.13 -7.05
N SER A 56 -12.98 -12.71 -6.60
CA SER A 56 -14.25 -12.85 -7.32
C SER A 56 -14.94 -11.50 -7.48
N ASP A 57 -15.67 -11.34 -8.59
CA ASP A 57 -16.27 -10.06 -9.00
C ASP A 57 -17.59 -9.75 -8.26
N SER A 58 -18.12 -10.72 -7.50
CA SER A 58 -19.52 -10.67 -7.03
C SER A 58 -19.70 -10.45 -5.53
N GLU A 59 -18.72 -10.77 -4.67
CA GLU A 59 -18.93 -10.73 -3.21
C GLU A 59 -17.67 -10.31 -2.44
N ILE A 60 -17.86 -9.60 -1.32
CA ILE A 60 -16.77 -9.33 -0.36
C ILE A 60 -16.50 -10.63 0.39
N GLU A 61 -15.34 -11.21 0.14
CA GLU A 61 -14.94 -12.47 0.76
C GLU A 61 -14.08 -12.25 2.00
N TRP A 62 -14.06 -13.21 2.92
CA TRP A 62 -13.13 -13.19 4.06
C TRP A 62 -11.66 -13.16 3.63
N SER A 63 -11.37 -13.65 2.43
CA SER A 63 -10.06 -13.64 1.78
C SER A 63 -9.58 -12.22 1.43
N ASP A 64 -10.47 -11.22 1.37
CA ASP A 64 -10.13 -9.82 1.13
C ASP A 64 -9.47 -9.14 2.34
N LEU A 65 -9.76 -9.60 3.55
CA LEU A 65 -9.27 -8.97 4.77
C LEU A 65 -7.74 -8.96 4.85
N PRO A 66 -7.02 -10.08 4.59
CA PRO A 66 -5.56 -10.07 4.51
C PRO A 66 -5.00 -9.08 3.49
N VAL A 67 -5.64 -8.93 2.33
CA VAL A 67 -5.21 -7.96 1.29
C VAL A 67 -5.28 -6.54 1.83
N ARG A 68 -6.39 -6.19 2.50
CA ARG A 68 -6.63 -4.82 2.95
C ARG A 68 -5.88 -4.46 4.24
N ILE A 69 -5.77 -5.41 5.17
CA ILE A 69 -5.25 -5.16 6.51
C ILE A 69 -3.77 -5.51 6.63
N MET A 70 -3.28 -6.51 5.90
CA MET A 70 -1.95 -7.07 6.12
C MET A 70 -1.01 -6.89 4.94
N LEU A 71 -1.45 -6.32 3.82
CA LEU A 71 -0.60 -6.14 2.65
C LEU A 71 -0.07 -4.71 2.54
N THR A 72 -0.99 -3.75 2.41
CA THR A 72 -0.65 -2.34 2.17
C THR A 72 0.00 -1.67 3.38
N PRO A 73 -0.48 -1.86 4.63
CA PRO A 73 0.14 -1.22 5.78
C PRO A 73 1.63 -1.53 5.98
N PRO A 74 2.11 -2.80 6.01
CA PRO A 74 3.54 -3.06 6.18
C PRO A 74 4.39 -2.49 5.03
N PHE A 75 3.85 -2.46 3.81
CA PHE A 75 4.51 -1.82 2.67
C PHE A 75 4.72 -0.31 2.90
N ILE A 76 3.68 0.40 3.34
CA ILE A 76 3.77 1.83 3.67
C ILE A 76 4.73 2.09 4.84
N LEU A 77 4.74 1.25 5.86
CA LEU A 77 5.69 1.39 6.98
C LEU A 77 7.14 1.27 6.53
N MET A 78 7.45 0.32 5.63
CA MET A 78 8.80 0.19 5.06
C MET A 78 9.16 1.40 4.19
N PHE A 79 8.25 1.84 3.32
CA PHE A 79 8.40 3.05 2.52
C PHE A 79 8.73 4.25 3.41
N LEU A 80 7.97 4.46 4.49
CA LEU A 80 8.22 5.54 5.42
C LEU A 80 9.57 5.35 6.12
N ASN A 81 9.83 4.18 6.71
CA ASN A 81 11.04 3.89 7.49
C ASN A 81 12.35 4.22 6.75
N PHE A 82 12.42 3.91 5.45
CA PHE A 82 13.59 4.20 4.62
C PHE A 82 13.52 5.55 3.90
N PHE A 83 12.44 6.32 4.06
CA PHE A 83 12.28 7.61 3.41
C PHE A 83 13.40 8.59 3.81
N PRO A 84 14.13 9.19 2.85
CA PRO A 84 15.35 9.95 3.14
C PRO A 84 15.05 11.41 3.51
N PHE A 85 14.47 11.63 4.70
CA PHE A 85 13.97 12.94 5.15
C PHE A 85 14.98 14.09 5.13
N ARG A 86 16.27 13.82 5.41
CA ARG A 86 17.33 14.83 5.55
C ARG A 86 18.17 15.02 4.28
N THR A 87 17.60 14.65 3.12
CA THR A 87 18.31 14.71 1.83
C THR A 87 17.67 15.71 0.87
N SER A 88 18.35 15.97 -0.25
CA SER A 88 17.87 16.89 -1.29
C SER A 88 16.52 16.45 -1.86
N PHE A 89 15.78 17.42 -2.40
CA PHE A 89 14.49 17.17 -3.01
C PHE A 89 14.55 16.09 -4.11
N LEU A 90 15.60 16.11 -4.94
CA LEU A 90 15.79 15.11 -6.01
C LEU A 90 15.89 13.67 -5.46
N LYS A 91 16.64 13.44 -4.37
CA LYS A 91 16.76 12.11 -3.77
C LYS A 91 15.42 11.61 -3.22
N ARG A 92 14.65 12.51 -2.62
CA ARG A 92 13.30 12.20 -2.12
C ARG A 92 12.31 11.91 -3.26
N PHE A 93 12.41 12.65 -4.35
CA PHE A 93 11.61 12.42 -5.55
C PHE A 93 11.93 11.06 -6.20
N LEU A 94 13.21 10.78 -6.45
CA LEU A 94 13.67 9.49 -7.00
C LEU A 94 13.28 8.31 -6.10
N TYR A 95 13.31 8.50 -4.78
CA TYR A 95 12.83 7.50 -3.83
C TYR A 95 11.34 7.19 -4.03
N ILE A 96 10.48 8.20 -4.19
CA ILE A 96 9.05 7.99 -4.46
C ILE A 96 8.87 7.26 -5.80
N VAL A 97 9.57 7.68 -6.85
CA VAL A 97 9.53 7.03 -8.17
C VAL A 97 9.92 5.55 -8.07
N PHE A 98 11.01 5.24 -7.36
CA PHE A 98 11.45 3.86 -7.14
C PHE A 98 10.36 3.03 -6.45
N TRP A 99 9.77 3.53 -5.36
CA TRP A 99 8.71 2.81 -4.65
C TRP A 99 7.43 2.68 -5.49
N SER A 100 7.11 3.67 -6.33
CA SER A 100 6.01 3.56 -7.29
C SER A 100 6.25 2.46 -8.32
N ILE A 101 7.48 2.31 -8.83
CA ILE A 101 7.85 1.20 -9.72
C ILE A 101 7.66 -0.15 -9.01
N VAL A 102 8.06 -0.26 -7.75
CA VAL A 102 7.84 -1.48 -6.94
C VAL A 102 6.35 -1.78 -6.81
N CYS A 103 5.49 -0.78 -6.59
CA CYS A 103 4.03 -0.97 -6.56
C CYS A 103 3.48 -1.50 -7.90
N VAL A 104 3.89 -0.89 -9.02
CA VAL A 104 3.45 -1.32 -10.36
C VAL A 104 3.90 -2.75 -10.67
N ILE A 105 5.14 -3.11 -10.32
CA ILE A 105 5.65 -4.48 -10.48
C ILE A 105 4.82 -5.44 -9.62
N TYR A 106 4.54 -5.07 -8.37
CA TYR A 106 3.74 -5.91 -7.48
C TYR A 106 2.31 -6.11 -8.00
N GLU A 107 1.66 -5.05 -8.48
CA GLU A 107 0.33 -5.13 -9.11
C GLU A 107 0.36 -6.05 -10.33
N ALA A 108 1.38 -5.94 -11.18
CA ALA A 108 1.55 -6.83 -12.33
C ALA A 108 1.72 -8.31 -11.91
N LEU A 109 2.39 -8.58 -10.79
CA LEU A 109 2.48 -9.93 -10.23
C LEU A 109 1.15 -10.41 -9.66
N ALA A 110 0.36 -9.51 -9.06
CA ALA A 110 -0.96 -9.82 -8.52
C ALA A 110 -2.00 -10.12 -9.61
N LEU A 111 -1.77 -9.63 -10.85
CA LEU A 111 -2.57 -9.93 -12.04
C LEU A 111 -2.27 -11.28 -12.70
N LEU A 112 -1.25 -12.02 -12.23
CA LEU A 112 -0.94 -13.33 -12.79
C LEU A 112 -2.13 -14.30 -12.65
N PRO A 113 -2.23 -15.34 -13.50
CA PRO A 113 -3.27 -16.35 -13.34
C PRO A 113 -3.20 -17.01 -11.95
N GLU A 114 -4.34 -17.55 -11.53
CA GLU A 114 -4.38 -18.41 -10.36
C GLU A 114 -3.38 -19.58 -10.50
N PRO A 115 -2.72 -20.00 -9.41
CA PRO A 115 -2.94 -19.60 -8.01
C PRO A 115 -2.09 -18.41 -7.53
N TRP A 116 -1.29 -17.81 -8.42
CA TRP A 116 -0.29 -16.79 -8.10
C TRP A 116 -0.90 -15.41 -7.93
N GLY A 117 -1.67 -14.96 -8.91
CA GLY A 117 -2.43 -13.73 -8.76
C GLY A 117 -3.76 -13.94 -8.05
N TYR A 118 -4.38 -12.81 -7.75
CA TYR A 118 -5.66 -12.68 -7.07
C TYR A 118 -6.33 -11.34 -7.39
N PHE A 119 -5.74 -10.55 -8.29
CA PHE A 119 -6.21 -9.23 -8.68
C PHE A 119 -6.68 -9.25 -10.13
N HIS A 120 -7.79 -8.59 -10.41
CA HIS A 120 -8.41 -8.58 -11.72
C HIS A 120 -8.85 -7.17 -12.09
N TYR A 121 -8.72 -6.83 -13.37
CA TYR A 121 -9.20 -5.56 -13.91
C TYR A 121 -10.58 -5.72 -14.54
N GLY A 122 -11.45 -4.75 -14.26
CA GLY A 122 -12.59 -4.42 -15.09
C GLY A 122 -12.16 -3.50 -16.21
N TRP A 123 -12.53 -2.21 -16.13
CA TRP A 123 -12.08 -1.20 -17.10
C TRP A 123 -10.71 -0.58 -16.76
N TRP A 124 -10.17 -0.86 -15.57
CA TRP A 124 -8.87 -0.35 -15.16
C TRP A 124 -7.73 -0.98 -15.96
N LYS A 125 -6.59 -0.30 -15.97
CA LYS A 125 -5.37 -0.76 -16.65
C LYS A 125 -4.16 -0.37 -15.82
N LEU A 126 -3.12 -1.18 -15.89
CA LEU A 126 -1.85 -0.95 -15.19
C LEU A 126 -1.25 0.44 -15.43
N VAL A 127 -1.46 1.00 -16.63
CA VAL A 127 -1.01 2.35 -16.99
C VAL A 127 -1.66 3.46 -16.16
N TYR A 128 -2.88 3.25 -15.67
CA TYR A 128 -3.55 4.20 -14.79
C TYR A 128 -2.95 4.19 -13.39
N SER A 129 -2.45 3.03 -12.93
CA SER A 129 -1.79 2.90 -11.63
C SER A 129 -0.44 3.62 -11.57
N VAL A 130 0.28 3.73 -12.69
CA VAL A 130 1.61 4.38 -12.78
C VAL A 130 1.62 5.81 -12.18
N PRO A 131 0.74 6.75 -12.59
CA PRO A 131 0.68 8.09 -11.98
C PRO A 131 -0.03 8.10 -10.62
N ILE A 132 -0.82 7.09 -10.28
CA ILE A 132 -1.59 7.05 -9.03
C ILE A 132 -0.71 6.65 -7.85
N TYR A 133 0.15 5.64 -7.99
CA TYR A 133 1.05 5.22 -6.92
C TYR A 133 1.91 6.35 -6.31
N PRO A 134 2.57 7.24 -7.08
CA PRO A 134 3.31 8.34 -6.47
C PRO A 134 2.40 9.30 -5.71
N ILE A 135 1.16 9.51 -6.16
CA ILE A 135 0.17 10.34 -5.45
C ILE A 135 -0.20 9.67 -4.12
N LEU A 136 -0.52 8.37 -4.11
CA LEU A 136 -0.85 7.62 -2.90
C LEU A 136 0.31 7.65 -1.89
N LEU A 137 1.55 7.44 -2.34
CA LEU A 137 2.74 7.51 -1.48
C LEU A 137 2.96 8.91 -0.89
N ILE A 138 2.64 9.97 -1.64
CA ILE A 138 2.72 11.35 -1.14
C ILE A 138 1.66 11.61 -0.06
N ILE A 139 0.43 11.11 -0.25
CA ILE A 139 -0.65 11.22 0.75
C ILE A 139 -0.23 10.55 2.06
N GLU A 140 0.29 9.32 1.98
CA GLU A 140 0.78 8.57 3.15
C GLU A 140 1.93 9.29 3.86
N LEU A 141 2.88 9.84 3.09
CA LEU A 141 3.97 10.65 3.62
C LEU A 141 3.49 11.93 4.30
N ALA A 142 2.47 12.59 3.73
CA ALA A 142 1.88 13.80 4.30
C ALA A 142 1.17 13.51 5.61
N PHE A 143 0.38 12.44 5.67
CA PHE A 143 -0.28 11.98 6.89
C PHE A 143 0.74 11.63 7.97
N TYR A 144 1.80 10.87 7.65
CA TYR A 144 2.88 10.57 8.58
C TYR A 144 3.51 11.84 9.19
N LYS A 145 3.83 12.83 8.36
CA LYS A 145 4.39 14.11 8.84
C LYS A 145 3.43 14.86 9.74
N TRP A 146 2.13 14.78 9.46
CA TRP A 146 1.10 15.37 10.31
C TRP A 146 1.08 14.71 11.68
N ILE A 147 1.11 13.37 11.75
CA ILE A 147 1.21 12.64 13.02
C ILE A 147 2.47 13.03 13.80
N CYS A 148 3.64 13.06 13.16
CA CYS A 148 4.87 13.51 13.82
C CYS A 148 4.81 14.95 14.33
N LYS A 149 4.01 15.83 13.70
CA LYS A 149 3.81 17.20 14.15
C LYS A 149 2.89 17.24 15.37
N LEU A 150 1.82 16.45 15.37
CA LEU A 150 0.89 16.34 16.50
C LEU A 150 1.58 15.79 17.75
N GLU A 151 2.42 14.76 17.60
CA GLU A 151 3.18 14.17 18.72
C GLU A 151 4.16 15.15 19.38
N LYS A 152 4.68 16.13 18.63
CA LYS A 152 5.59 17.16 19.17
C LYS A 152 4.85 18.34 19.81
N ALA A 153 3.54 18.45 19.56
CA ALA A 153 2.70 19.51 20.11
C ALA A 153 2.10 19.11 21.48
N LEU A 154 2.27 17.85 21.89
CA LEU A 154 1.94 17.28 23.18
C LEU A 154 3.16 17.31 24.10
#